data_AF-Q4TT60-F1
#
_entry.id   AF-Q4TT60-F1
#
_cell.length_a   1.000
_cell.length_b   1.000
_cell.length_c   1.000
_cell.angle_alpha   90.00
_cell.angle_beta   90.00
_cell.angle_gamma   90.00
#
_symmetry.space_group_name_H-M   'P 1'
#
loop_
_entity.id
_entity.type
_entity.pdbx_description
1 polymer ?
#
loop_
_entity_poly.entity_id
_entity_poly.type
_entity_poly.pdbx_seq_one_letter_code
_entity_poly.pdbx_strand_id
1 'polypeptide(L)'
;RPCCIGTKGRCEITSREYCDFMRGYFHEEATLCSQVHCMDDVCGLLPFLNPEMTVLRDLEKLAGWHRIAIIYLLSGVTGNLASAIFLPYRAEVGPAGSQFGILACLFVELFQSWQILARPWRAFFKLLAVVLFLFTFGLLPWIDNFAHISGFISGLFLSFAFLPYISFGKFDLYRKRCQIIIFQVVFLGLLAGLVVLFYVYPVRCEWCEFLTCIPFTDKFCEKYELDAQLH
;
A
#
# COMPACT_ATOMS: atom_id res chain seq x y z
N ARG A 1 12.50 -26.43 -19.72
CA ARG A 1 11.59 -25.25 -19.64
C ARG A 1 11.67 -24.71 -18.22
N PRO A 2 11.28 -23.46 -17.95
CA PRO A 2 11.35 -22.92 -16.60
C PRO A 2 10.49 -23.74 -15.63
N CYS A 3 11.11 -24.14 -14.52
CA CYS A 3 10.51 -24.81 -13.38
C CYS A 3 10.68 -23.94 -12.14
N CYS A 4 9.58 -23.69 -11.45
CA CYS A 4 9.56 -22.88 -10.23
C CYS A 4 9.67 -23.80 -9.02
N ILE A 5 10.75 -23.67 -8.26
CA ILE A 5 11.10 -24.57 -7.14
C ILE A 5 11.15 -23.79 -5.82
N GLY A 6 10.45 -24.31 -4.81
CA GLY A 6 10.49 -23.84 -3.43
C GLY A 6 9.77 -22.51 -3.14
N THR A 7 9.68 -22.17 -1.86
CA THR A 7 8.97 -20.97 -1.34
C THR A 7 9.66 -19.64 -1.60
N LYS A 8 10.81 -19.65 -2.29
CA LYS A 8 11.57 -18.45 -2.66
C LYS A 8 11.37 -18.06 -4.14
N GLY A 9 10.51 -18.75 -4.89
CA GLY A 9 10.25 -18.45 -6.30
C GLY A 9 11.49 -18.64 -7.19
N ARG A 10 12.34 -19.65 -6.89
CA ARG A 10 13.54 -19.89 -7.68
C ARG A 10 13.14 -20.51 -9.03
N CYS A 11 13.51 -19.87 -10.13
CA CYS A 11 13.35 -20.42 -11.46
C CYS A 11 14.63 -21.15 -11.91
N GLU A 12 14.50 -22.41 -12.30
CA GLU A 12 15.56 -23.19 -12.94
C GLU A 12 15.03 -23.80 -14.24
N ILE A 13 15.84 -23.75 -15.31
CA ILE A 13 15.49 -24.40 -16.58
C ILE A 13 15.87 -25.87 -16.46
N THR A 14 14.88 -26.74 -16.35
CA THR A 14 15.09 -28.18 -16.15
C THR A 14 14.11 -29.03 -16.96
N SER A 15 14.21 -30.36 -16.84
CA SER A 15 13.27 -31.33 -17.42
C SER A 15 12.01 -31.47 -16.56
N ARG A 16 10.93 -32.02 -17.15
CA ARG A 16 9.67 -32.22 -16.43
C ARG A 16 9.84 -33.19 -15.26
N GLU A 17 10.51 -34.33 -15.48
CA GLU A 17 10.66 -35.34 -14.43
C GLU A 17 11.45 -34.81 -13.23
N TYR A 18 12.48 -33.99 -13.47
CA TYR A 18 13.24 -33.36 -12.41
C TYR A 18 12.43 -32.29 -11.65
N CYS A 19 11.63 -31.50 -12.38
CA CYS A 19 10.74 -30.52 -11.76
C CYS A 19 9.70 -31.20 -10.83
N ASP A 20 9.09 -32.27 -11.30
CA ASP A 20 8.11 -33.06 -10.55
C ASP A 20 8.75 -33.72 -9.31
N PHE A 21 9.98 -34.25 -9.47
CA PHE A 21 10.76 -34.80 -8.36
C PHE A 21 11.04 -33.76 -7.26
N MET A 22 11.37 -32.53 -7.66
CA MET A 22 11.63 -31.41 -6.74
C MET A 22 10.35 -30.74 -6.21
N ARG A 23 9.16 -31.28 -6.53
CA ARG A 23 7.84 -30.70 -6.21
C ARG A 23 7.71 -29.24 -6.69
N GLY A 24 8.27 -28.93 -7.85
CA GLY A 24 8.15 -27.62 -8.50
C GLY A 24 6.94 -27.49 -9.43
N TYR A 25 6.67 -26.28 -9.90
CA TYR A 25 5.65 -26.01 -10.92
C TYR A 25 6.32 -25.81 -12.29
N PHE A 26 5.96 -26.62 -13.28
CA PHE A 26 6.57 -26.63 -14.60
C PHE A 26 5.76 -25.81 -15.60
N HIS A 27 6.37 -24.79 -16.21
CA HIS A 27 5.70 -23.93 -17.18
C HIS A 27 5.91 -24.42 -18.61
N GLU A 28 4.85 -24.93 -19.22
CA GLU A 28 4.86 -25.45 -20.60
C GLU A 28 4.70 -24.36 -21.66
N GLU A 29 4.27 -23.17 -21.26
CA GLU A 29 3.99 -22.03 -22.12
C GLU A 29 5.19 -21.08 -22.28
N ALA A 30 6.24 -21.27 -21.47
CA ALA A 30 7.44 -20.43 -21.47
C ALA A 30 8.71 -21.22 -21.83
N THR A 31 9.73 -20.50 -22.29
CA THR A 31 11.04 -21.06 -22.66
C THR A 31 12.18 -20.46 -21.83
N LEU A 32 12.04 -19.23 -21.33
CA LEU A 32 13.01 -18.57 -20.45
C LEU A 32 12.43 -18.26 -19.07
N CYS A 33 13.30 -18.28 -18.05
CA CYS A 33 12.95 -17.90 -16.68
C CYS A 33 12.54 -16.42 -16.54
N SER A 34 12.98 -15.55 -17.45
CA SER A 34 12.56 -14.14 -17.46
C SER A 34 11.11 -13.93 -17.92
N GLN A 35 10.44 -14.97 -18.42
CA GLN A 35 9.07 -14.91 -18.92
C GLN A 35 8.03 -15.39 -17.89
N VAL A 36 8.46 -15.93 -16.76
CA VAL A 36 7.60 -16.49 -15.72
C VAL A 36 7.87 -15.86 -14.38
N HIS A 37 6.81 -15.62 -13.61
CA HIS A 37 6.90 -15.10 -12.25
C HIS A 37 6.66 -16.23 -11.25
N CYS A 38 7.73 -16.99 -10.95
CA CYS A 38 7.68 -18.14 -10.05
C CYS A 38 7.15 -17.85 -8.63
N MET A 39 7.09 -16.57 -8.24
CA MET A 39 6.55 -16.14 -6.96
C MET A 39 5.03 -15.96 -6.98
N ASP A 40 4.46 -15.60 -8.13
CA ASP A 40 3.01 -15.38 -8.28
C ASP A 40 2.25 -16.71 -8.28
N ASP A 41 2.79 -17.75 -8.91
CA ASP A 41 2.09 -19.02 -9.12
C ASP A 41 2.20 -20.01 -7.94
N VAL A 42 3.30 -19.99 -7.19
CA VAL A 42 3.49 -20.86 -6.00
C VAL A 42 2.68 -20.36 -4.80
N CYS A 43 2.28 -19.09 -4.80
CA CYS A 43 1.61 -18.44 -3.68
C CYS A 43 0.09 -18.26 -3.89
N GLY A 44 -0.56 -18.91 -4.86
CA GLY A 44 -1.94 -18.64 -5.29
C GLY A 44 -3.08 -18.81 -4.26
N LEU A 45 -2.81 -19.26 -3.03
CA LEU A 45 -3.80 -19.41 -1.95
C LEU A 45 -3.49 -18.64 -0.65
N LEU A 46 -2.28 -18.08 -0.51
CA LEU A 46 -1.89 -17.21 0.61
C LEU A 46 -2.23 -15.71 0.48
N PRO A 47 -2.56 -15.10 -0.68
CA PRO A 47 -2.91 -13.68 -0.73
C PRO A 47 -4.30 -13.45 -0.10
N PHE A 48 -5.09 -14.51 0.07
CA PHE A 48 -6.43 -14.43 0.68
C PHE A 48 -6.41 -14.43 2.21
N LEU A 49 -5.39 -15.03 2.85
CA LEU A 49 -5.35 -15.15 4.30
C LEU A 49 -4.46 -14.10 4.98
N ASN A 50 -3.37 -13.64 4.33
CA ASN A 50 -2.52 -12.54 4.83
C ASN A 50 -1.78 -11.83 3.67
N PRO A 51 -2.48 -11.01 2.87
CA PRO A 51 -1.88 -10.30 1.73
C PRO A 51 -0.75 -9.38 2.18
N GLU A 52 -0.89 -8.74 3.34
CA GLU A 52 0.05 -7.74 3.86
C GLU A 52 1.45 -8.33 4.12
N MET A 53 1.52 -9.51 4.77
CA MET A 53 2.80 -10.13 5.13
C MET A 53 3.60 -10.62 3.91
N THR A 54 2.90 -11.00 2.84
CA THR A 54 3.55 -11.50 1.61
C THR A 54 4.07 -10.33 0.78
N VAL A 55 3.21 -9.33 0.59
CA VAL A 55 3.54 -8.10 -0.15
C VAL A 55 4.67 -7.33 0.51
N LEU A 56 4.60 -7.13 1.83
CA LEU A 56 5.61 -6.39 2.57
C LEU A 56 6.98 -7.06 2.47
N ARG A 57 7.02 -8.39 2.56
CA ARG A 57 8.26 -9.17 2.44
C ARG A 57 8.92 -9.01 1.07
N ASP A 58 8.13 -8.89 0.01
CA ASP A 58 8.65 -8.79 -1.34
C ASP A 58 9.15 -7.37 -1.63
N LEU A 59 8.43 -6.36 -1.12
CA LEU A 59 8.91 -4.98 -1.09
C LEU A 59 10.20 -4.83 -0.28
N GLU A 60 10.31 -5.50 0.88
CA GLU A 60 11.52 -5.48 1.71
C GLU A 60 12.72 -6.10 1.00
N LYS A 61 12.53 -7.19 0.26
CA LYS A 61 13.60 -7.80 -0.55
C LYS A 61 14.03 -6.92 -1.70
N LEU A 62 13.09 -6.21 -2.33
CA LEU A 62 13.34 -5.36 -3.48
C LEU A 62 14.03 -4.03 -3.09
N ALA A 63 13.47 -3.32 -2.11
CA ALA A 63 13.90 -1.97 -1.73
C ALA A 63 14.83 -1.94 -0.51
N GLY A 64 14.87 -3.03 0.26
CA GLY A 64 15.58 -3.11 1.53
C GLY A 64 14.70 -2.75 2.73
N TRP A 65 14.92 -3.44 3.85
CA TRP A 65 14.09 -3.33 5.06
C TRP A 65 14.01 -1.91 5.62
N HIS A 66 15.11 -1.16 5.64
CA HIS A 66 15.14 0.20 6.20
C HIS A 66 14.16 1.15 5.53
N ARG A 67 14.06 1.08 4.19
CA ARG A 67 13.24 2.01 3.41
C ARG A 67 11.77 1.70 3.57
N ILE A 68 11.42 0.42 3.54
CA ILE A 68 10.05 -0.03 3.76
C ILE A 68 9.60 0.25 5.19
N ALA A 69 10.47 0.06 6.19
CA ALA A 69 10.17 0.40 7.58
C ALA A 69 9.85 1.89 7.76
N ILE A 70 10.63 2.79 7.12
CA ILE A 70 10.36 4.24 7.16
C ILE A 70 9.00 4.56 6.53
N ILE A 71 8.70 4.00 5.35
CA ILE A 71 7.42 4.23 4.66
C ILE A 71 6.26 3.73 5.54
N TYR A 72 6.37 2.52 6.10
CA TYR A 72 5.34 1.90 6.93
C TYR A 72 5.05 2.70 8.20
N LEU A 73 6.10 3.12 8.92
CA LEU A 73 5.94 3.83 10.19
C LEU A 73 5.41 5.25 9.98
N LEU A 74 5.97 6.00 9.02
CA LEU A 74 5.58 7.39 8.80
C LEU A 74 4.19 7.53 8.18
N SER A 75 3.78 6.62 7.31
CA SER A 75 2.40 6.59 6.80
C SER A 75 1.39 6.24 7.89
N GLY A 76 1.73 5.32 8.80
CA GLY A 76 0.92 5.01 9.98
C GLY A 76 0.77 6.18 10.94
N VAL A 77 1.87 6.89 11.25
CA VAL A 77 1.83 8.10 12.08
C VAL A 77 0.93 9.16 11.45
N THR A 78 1.06 9.39 10.15
CA THR A 78 0.24 10.39 9.44
C THR A 78 -1.23 9.97 9.41
N GLY A 79 -1.50 8.68 9.18
CA GLY A 79 -2.82 8.04 9.25
C GLY A 79 -3.53 8.28 10.57
N ASN A 80 -2.91 7.83 11.65
CA ASN A 80 -3.47 7.91 13.00
C ASN A 80 -3.58 9.36 13.48
N LEU A 81 -2.66 10.25 13.08
CA LEU A 81 -2.75 11.66 13.41
C LEU A 81 -3.96 12.32 12.72
N ALA A 82 -4.21 12.03 11.44
CA ALA A 82 -5.37 12.55 10.74
C ALA A 82 -6.68 12.03 11.36
N SER A 83 -6.74 10.74 11.69
CA SER A 83 -7.85 10.13 12.44
C SER A 83 -8.18 10.90 13.72
N ALA A 84 -7.17 11.13 14.57
CA ALA A 84 -7.34 11.82 15.83
C ALA A 84 -7.80 13.29 15.69
N ILE A 85 -7.53 13.92 14.54
CA ILE A 85 -7.96 15.30 14.25
C ILE A 85 -9.42 15.33 13.78
N PHE A 86 -9.80 14.44 12.86
CA PHE A 86 -11.12 14.47 12.22
C PHE A 86 -12.18 13.68 12.99
N LEU A 87 -11.77 12.74 13.85
CA LEU A 87 -12.63 11.90 14.69
C LEU A 87 -12.13 11.92 16.15
N PRO A 88 -12.12 13.07 16.84
CA PRO A 88 -11.49 13.23 18.15
C PRO A 88 -12.08 12.36 19.26
N TYR A 89 -13.33 11.92 19.11
CA TYR A 89 -14.05 11.09 20.09
C TYR A 89 -13.92 9.59 19.83
N ARG A 90 -13.17 9.18 18.80
CA ARG A 90 -12.90 7.79 18.47
C ARG A 90 -11.41 7.52 18.53
N ALA A 91 -10.98 6.89 19.61
CA ALA A 91 -9.62 6.38 19.72
C ALA A 91 -9.48 5.08 18.91
N GLU A 92 -9.15 5.21 17.63
CA GLU A 92 -8.76 4.08 16.79
C GLU A 92 -7.23 4.04 16.67
N VAL A 93 -6.68 2.85 16.94
CA VAL A 93 -5.25 2.59 16.79
C VAL A 93 -5.08 1.30 16.02
N GLY A 94 -4.28 1.33 14.97
CA GLY A 94 -4.05 0.15 14.16
C GLY A 94 -3.03 0.35 13.06
N PRO A 95 -2.64 -0.74 12.38
CA PRO A 95 -1.76 -0.70 11.22
C PRO A 95 -2.47 -0.22 9.96
N ALA A 96 -3.77 0.05 10.01
CA ALA A 96 -4.61 0.38 8.86
C ALA A 96 -4.03 1.54 8.01
N GLY A 97 -3.62 2.65 8.62
CA GLY A 97 -2.96 3.74 7.89
C GLY A 97 -1.65 3.30 7.20
N SER A 98 -0.84 2.48 7.87
CA SER A 98 0.38 1.89 7.31
C SER A 98 0.10 0.93 6.16
N GLN A 99 -0.96 0.13 6.26
CA GLN A 99 -1.40 -0.81 5.21
C GLN A 99 -1.70 -0.07 3.91
N PHE A 100 -2.48 1.01 4.00
CA PHE A 100 -2.78 1.86 2.85
C PHE A 100 -1.53 2.60 2.34
N GLY A 101 -0.56 2.90 3.22
CA GLY A 101 0.76 3.38 2.82
C GLY A 101 1.58 2.38 1.99
N ILE A 102 1.55 1.09 2.35
CA ILE A 102 2.16 0.02 1.56
C ILE A 102 1.42 -0.21 0.24
N LEU A 103 0.10 -0.11 0.24
CA LEU A 103 -0.70 -0.15 -0.98
C LEU A 103 -0.31 0.98 -1.94
N ALA A 104 -0.09 2.20 -1.44
CA ALA A 104 0.44 3.31 -2.23
C ALA A 104 1.86 3.03 -2.78
N CYS A 105 2.69 2.31 -2.03
CA CYS A 105 4.01 1.89 -2.50
C CYS A 105 3.93 1.00 -3.75
N LEU A 106 2.97 0.08 -3.81
CA LEU A 106 2.73 -0.76 -4.99
C LEU A 106 2.30 0.06 -6.22
N PHE A 107 1.51 1.12 -6.02
CA PHE A 107 1.17 2.04 -7.12
C PHE A 107 2.41 2.74 -7.67
N VAL A 108 3.27 3.25 -6.79
CA VAL A 108 4.51 3.92 -7.19
C VAL A 108 5.44 2.94 -7.91
N GLU A 109 5.58 1.70 -7.43
CA GLU A 109 6.34 0.65 -8.11
C GLU A 109 5.79 0.33 -9.51
N LEU A 110 4.46 0.22 -9.64
CA LEU A 110 3.80 0.00 -10.92
C LEU A 110 4.07 1.14 -11.90
N PHE A 111 3.97 2.39 -11.45
CA PHE A 111 4.27 3.55 -12.30
C PHE A 111 5.74 3.62 -12.73
N GLN A 112 6.67 3.26 -11.84
CA GLN A 112 8.09 3.20 -12.18
C GLN A 112 8.40 2.07 -13.16
N SER A 113 7.72 0.94 -13.03
CA SER A 113 7.90 -0.25 -13.87
C SER A 113 7.03 -0.27 -15.13
N TRP A 114 6.28 0.80 -15.39
CA TRP A 114 5.26 0.86 -16.45
C TRP A 114 5.79 0.52 -17.84
N GLN A 115 7.05 0.87 -18.13
CA GLN A 115 7.71 0.60 -19.42
C GLN A 115 8.24 -0.84 -19.53
N ILE A 116 8.40 -1.54 -18.40
CA ILE A 116 8.96 -2.90 -18.35
C ILE A 116 7.83 -3.93 -18.42
N LEU A 117 6.64 -3.61 -17.89
CA LEU A 117 5.50 -4.52 -17.90
C LEU A 117 4.86 -4.63 -19.29
N ALA A 118 4.58 -5.87 -19.73
CA ALA A 118 3.91 -6.13 -21.01
C ALA A 118 2.44 -5.64 -21.05
N ARG A 119 1.75 -5.58 -19.90
CA ARG A 119 0.34 -5.19 -19.77
C ARG A 119 0.07 -4.33 -18.51
N PRO A 120 0.61 -3.10 -18.43
CA PRO A 120 0.55 -2.28 -17.21
C PRO A 120 -0.88 -1.87 -16.84
N TRP A 121 -1.74 -1.60 -17.83
CA TRP A 121 -3.14 -1.21 -17.60
C TRP A 121 -3.95 -2.27 -16.85
N ARG A 122 -3.72 -3.56 -17.10
CA ARG A 122 -4.42 -4.62 -16.35
C ARG A 122 -4.00 -4.65 -14.89
N ALA A 123 -2.71 -4.46 -14.60
CA ALA A 123 -2.21 -4.40 -13.24
C ALA A 123 -2.75 -3.15 -12.50
N PHE A 124 -2.78 -2.01 -13.19
CA PHE A 124 -3.36 -0.76 -12.66
C PHE A 124 -4.84 -0.95 -12.29
N PHE A 125 -5.68 -1.45 -13.20
CA PHE A 125 -7.10 -1.64 -12.91
C PHE A 125 -7.34 -2.70 -11.83
N LYS A 126 -6.50 -3.72 -11.71
CA LYS A 126 -6.56 -4.68 -10.60
C LYS A 126 -6.28 -4.00 -9.25
N LEU A 127 -5.17 -3.26 -9.14
CA LEU A 127 -4.84 -2.53 -7.91
C LEU A 127 -5.89 -1.47 -7.57
N LEU A 128 -6.37 -0.73 -8.57
CA LEU A 128 -7.43 0.26 -8.39
C LEU A 128 -8.74 -0.39 -7.92
N ALA A 129 -9.12 -1.53 -8.50
CA ALA A 129 -10.31 -2.27 -8.05
C ALA A 129 -10.18 -2.72 -6.60
N VAL A 130 -9.00 -3.16 -6.16
CA VAL A 130 -8.73 -3.52 -4.76
C VAL A 130 -8.87 -2.29 -3.85
N VAL A 131 -8.28 -1.14 -4.21
CA VAL A 131 -8.42 0.10 -3.44
C VAL A 131 -9.88 0.52 -3.32
N LEU A 132 -10.61 0.56 -4.43
CA LEU A 132 -12.01 0.96 -4.45
C LEU A 132 -12.88 0.00 -3.64
N PHE A 133 -12.60 -1.30 -3.73
CA PHE A 133 -13.26 -2.30 -2.91
C PHE A 133 -13.01 -2.03 -1.42
N LEU A 134 -11.74 -1.88 -1.00
CA LEU A 134 -11.39 -1.60 0.40
C LEU A 134 -12.03 -0.30 0.91
N PHE A 135 -12.09 0.76 0.10
CA PHE A 135 -12.77 2.00 0.47
C PHE A 135 -14.29 1.87 0.53
N THR A 136 -14.91 1.08 -0.36
CA THR A 136 -16.36 0.85 -0.34
C THR A 136 -16.77 0.05 0.90
N PHE A 137 -15.97 -0.96 1.27
CA PHE A 137 -16.12 -1.65 2.55
C PHE A 137 -15.74 -0.75 3.73
N GLY A 138 -14.92 0.27 3.51
CA GLY A 138 -14.63 1.28 4.52
C GLY A 138 -15.80 2.18 4.89
N LEU A 139 -16.91 2.16 4.14
CA LEU A 139 -18.16 2.84 4.53
C LEU A 139 -18.96 2.05 5.57
N LEU A 140 -18.48 0.88 5.99
CA LEU A 140 -19.03 0.09 7.08
C LEU A 140 -18.63 0.71 8.43
N PRO A 141 -19.46 0.55 9.48
CA PRO A 141 -19.11 0.99 10.82
C PRO A 141 -17.78 0.35 11.26
N TRP A 142 -17.01 1.08 12.08
CA TRP A 142 -15.71 0.70 12.64
C TRP A 142 -14.51 0.80 11.69
N ILE A 143 -14.69 1.31 10.48
CA ILE A 143 -13.58 1.53 9.54
C ILE A 143 -13.27 3.01 9.42
N ASP A 144 -12.06 3.41 9.82
CA ASP A 144 -11.58 4.77 9.69
C ASP A 144 -10.99 5.11 8.31
N ASN A 145 -11.82 5.77 7.51
CA ASN A 145 -11.43 6.26 6.18
C ASN A 145 -10.45 7.44 6.24
N PHE A 146 -10.38 8.22 7.32
CA PHE A 146 -9.39 9.29 7.43
C PHE A 146 -7.99 8.71 7.57
N ALA A 147 -7.81 7.68 8.40
CA ALA A 147 -6.54 6.95 8.49
C ALA A 147 -6.15 6.31 7.14
N HIS A 148 -7.11 5.71 6.42
CA HIS A 148 -6.86 5.10 5.11
C HIS A 148 -6.44 6.13 4.06
N ILE A 149 -7.18 7.24 3.91
CA ILE A 149 -6.90 8.28 2.91
C ILE A 149 -5.56 8.95 3.20
N SER A 150 -5.35 9.39 4.43
CA SER A 150 -4.13 10.10 4.82
C SER A 150 -2.90 9.19 4.84
N GLY A 151 -3.06 7.91 5.23
CA GLY A 151 -2.05 6.87 5.11
C GLY A 151 -1.65 6.59 3.66
N PHE A 152 -2.62 6.51 2.75
CA PHE A 152 -2.37 6.34 1.31
C PHE A 152 -1.63 7.55 0.71
N ILE A 153 -2.10 8.77 0.99
CA ILE A 153 -1.49 10.01 0.46
C ILE A 153 -0.05 10.17 0.97
N SER A 154 0.17 10.00 2.27
CA SER A 154 1.51 10.08 2.87
C SER A 154 2.43 8.98 2.36
N GLY A 155 1.93 7.74 2.26
CA GLY A 155 2.64 6.61 1.66
C GLY A 155 3.07 6.88 0.22
N LEU A 156 2.21 7.46 -0.61
CA LEU A 156 2.53 7.81 -2.00
C LEU A 156 3.72 8.78 -2.10
N PHE A 157 3.73 9.84 -1.28
CA PHE A 157 4.86 10.78 -1.25
C PHE A 157 6.14 10.15 -0.70
N LEU A 158 6.04 9.34 0.35
CA LEU A 158 7.17 8.62 0.93
C LEU A 158 7.77 7.61 -0.05
N SER A 159 6.95 6.86 -0.78
CA SER A 159 7.39 5.92 -1.80
C SER A 159 8.08 6.65 -2.97
N PHE A 160 7.59 7.81 -3.40
CA PHE A 160 8.32 8.61 -4.39
C PHE A 160 9.67 9.15 -3.87
N ALA A 161 9.85 9.25 -2.56
CA ALA A 161 11.13 9.69 -2.01
C ALA A 161 12.13 8.54 -1.79
N PHE A 162 11.67 7.41 -1.27
CA PHE A 162 12.57 6.37 -0.76
C PHE A 162 12.72 5.15 -1.68
N LEU A 163 11.77 4.86 -2.57
CA LEU A 163 11.83 3.66 -3.42
C LEU A 163 13.04 3.74 -4.39
N PRO A 164 13.79 2.65 -4.61
CA PRO A 164 14.91 2.65 -5.55
C PRO A 164 14.44 2.91 -7.00
N TYR A 165 15.14 3.79 -7.71
CA TYR A 165 14.87 4.12 -9.11
C TYR A 165 15.91 3.53 -10.06
N ILE A 166 15.46 3.08 -11.22
CA ILE A 166 16.32 2.76 -12.36
C ILE A 166 16.66 4.08 -13.06
N SER A 167 17.89 4.58 -12.91
CA SER A 167 18.33 5.83 -13.55
C SER A 167 19.24 5.57 -14.74
N PHE A 168 19.01 6.24 -15.87
CA PHE A 168 19.87 6.15 -17.06
C PHE A 168 20.61 7.49 -17.26
N GLY A 169 21.83 7.60 -16.71
CA GLY A 169 22.73 8.74 -16.91
C GLY A 169 22.67 9.84 -15.83
N LYS A 170 23.60 10.81 -15.92
CA LYS A 170 23.79 11.86 -14.90
C LYS A 170 22.63 12.87 -14.82
N PHE A 171 22.02 13.20 -15.96
CA PHE A 171 20.89 14.13 -16.02
C PHE A 171 19.63 13.54 -15.37
N ASP A 172 19.37 12.26 -15.63
CA ASP A 172 18.25 11.53 -15.02
C ASP A 172 18.44 11.39 -13.50
N LEU A 173 19.68 11.14 -13.04
CA LEU A 173 20.00 11.12 -11.61
C LEU A 173 19.73 12.47 -10.92
N TYR A 174 20.12 13.59 -11.54
CA TYR A 174 19.83 14.92 -10.99
C TYR A 174 18.33 15.19 -10.91
N ARG A 175 17.58 14.91 -11.98
CA ARG A 175 16.12 15.05 -12.01
C ARG A 175 15.44 14.23 -10.91
N LYS A 176 15.87 12.99 -10.72
CA LYS A 176 15.35 12.10 -9.68
C LYS A 176 15.69 12.59 -8.27
N ARG A 177 16.90 13.12 -8.05
CA ARG A 177 17.26 13.75 -6.76
C ARG A 177 16.39 14.97 -6.45
N CYS A 178 16.16 15.85 -7.42
CA CYS A 178 15.24 16.98 -7.25
C CYS A 178 13.83 16.49 -6.92
N GLN A 179 13.35 15.47 -7.62
CA GLN A 179 12.05 14.85 -7.36
C GLN A 179 11.95 14.32 -5.93
N ILE A 180 12.97 13.60 -5.44
CA ILE A 180 13.04 13.08 -4.06
C ILE A 180 12.98 14.22 -3.04
N ILE A 181 13.77 15.28 -3.23
CA ILE A 181 13.79 16.44 -2.31
C ILE A 181 12.42 17.11 -2.26
N ILE A 182 11.78 17.33 -3.41
CA ILE A 182 10.46 17.95 -3.48
C ILE A 182 9.43 17.11 -2.71
N PHE A 183 9.35 15.80 -2.96
CA PHE A 183 8.38 14.94 -2.28
C PHE A 183 8.64 14.80 -0.79
N GLN A 184 9.91 14.81 -0.36
CA GLN A 184 10.26 14.86 1.07
C GLN A 184 9.80 16.16 1.73
N VAL A 185 10.02 17.32 1.08
CA VAL A 185 9.58 18.61 1.62
C VAL A 185 8.05 18.67 1.70
N VAL A 186 7.34 18.18 0.68
CA VAL A 186 5.88 18.09 0.67
C VAL A 186 5.36 17.20 1.82
N PHE A 187 5.98 16.03 2.02
CA PHE A 187 5.61 15.13 3.11
C PHE A 187 5.85 15.77 4.48
N LEU A 188 7.00 16.41 4.70
CA LEU A 188 7.29 17.10 5.96
C LEU A 188 6.32 18.26 6.21
N GLY A 189 5.95 19.00 5.16
CA GLY A 189 4.94 20.04 5.23
C GLY A 189 3.56 19.50 5.60
N LEU A 190 3.14 18.36 5.01
CA LEU A 190 1.91 17.66 5.35
C LEU A 190 1.90 17.23 6.82
N LEU A 191 2.97 16.57 7.28
CA LEU A 191 3.09 16.10 8.66
C LEU A 191 3.08 17.27 9.65
N ALA A 192 3.87 18.32 9.39
CA ALA A 192 3.90 19.51 10.23
C ALA A 192 2.54 20.22 10.26
N GLY A 193 1.86 20.32 9.10
CA GLY A 193 0.52 20.88 9.00
C GLY A 193 -0.50 20.13 9.86
N LEU A 194 -0.48 18.80 9.83
CA LEU A 194 -1.34 17.97 10.67
C LEU A 194 -1.03 18.14 12.16
N VAL A 195 0.26 18.20 12.54
CA VAL A 195 0.65 18.44 13.93
C VAL A 195 0.17 19.82 14.41
N VAL A 196 0.36 20.87 13.62
CA VAL A 196 -0.12 22.22 13.95
C VAL A 196 -1.65 22.25 14.05
N LEU A 197 -2.34 21.59 13.13
CA LEU A 197 -3.80 21.48 13.15
C LEU A 197 -4.28 20.81 14.44
N PHE A 198 -3.65 19.70 14.84
CA PHE A 198 -3.96 18.98 16.06
C PHE A 198 -3.81 19.83 17.34
N TYR A 199 -2.75 20.64 17.44
CA TYR A 199 -2.47 21.42 18.66
C TYR A 199 -3.15 22.79 18.70
N VAL A 200 -3.36 23.44 17.55
CA VAL A 200 -3.76 24.87 17.50
C VAL A 200 -5.22 25.05 17.12
N TYR A 201 -5.76 24.22 16.22
CA TYR A 201 -7.09 24.42 15.65
C TYR A 201 -7.92 23.13 15.73
N PRO A 202 -8.66 22.89 16.82
CA PRO A 202 -9.56 21.75 16.90
C PRO A 202 -10.61 21.86 15.79
N VAL A 203 -10.56 20.94 14.83
CA VAL A 203 -11.44 20.93 13.67
C VAL A 203 -12.82 20.46 14.12
N ARG A 204 -13.85 21.30 13.92
CA ARG A 204 -15.25 20.92 14.06
C ARG A 204 -15.80 20.61 12.68
N CYS A 205 -15.92 19.33 12.36
CA CYS A 205 -16.38 18.89 11.04
C CYS A 205 -17.61 18.00 11.19
N GLU A 206 -18.80 18.61 11.04
CA GLU A 206 -20.09 17.91 11.12
C GLU A 206 -20.25 16.85 10.01
N TRP A 207 -19.56 17.01 8.88
CA TRP A 207 -19.66 16.09 7.75
C TRP A 207 -18.62 14.98 7.74
N CYS A 208 -17.62 15.04 8.64
CA CYS A 208 -16.52 14.09 8.66
C CYS A 208 -16.99 12.70 9.07
N GLU A 209 -18.00 12.59 9.92
CA GLU A 209 -18.56 11.29 10.30
C GLU A 209 -19.21 10.55 9.13
N PHE A 210 -19.82 11.26 8.17
CA PHE A 210 -20.40 10.65 6.97
C PHE A 210 -19.36 10.09 6.01
N LEU A 211 -18.11 10.57 6.05
CA LEU A 211 -17.00 9.97 5.30
C LEU A 211 -16.60 8.61 5.87
N THR A 212 -16.92 8.33 7.13
CA THR A 212 -16.58 7.09 7.83
C THR A 212 -17.77 6.12 7.87
N CYS A 213 -18.99 6.61 8.11
CA CYS A 213 -20.20 5.79 8.18
C CYS A 213 -21.37 6.48 7.48
N ILE A 214 -21.91 5.84 6.44
CA ILE A 214 -23.15 6.31 5.80
C ILE A 214 -24.33 5.63 6.51
N PRO A 215 -25.31 6.39 7.04
CA PRO A 215 -26.47 5.80 7.72
C PRO A 215 -27.42 5.17 6.69
N PHE A 216 -27.15 3.91 6.30
CA PHE A 216 -28.04 3.13 5.43
C PHE A 216 -29.33 2.69 6.14
N THR A 217 -29.30 2.57 7.47
CA THR A 217 -30.47 2.38 8.35
C THR A 217 -30.25 3.18 9.63
N ASP A 218 -31.33 3.60 10.30
CA ASP A 218 -31.28 4.47 11.49
C ASP A 218 -30.41 3.91 12.63
N LYS A 219 -30.16 2.59 12.64
CA LYS A 219 -29.34 1.90 13.66
C LYS A 219 -27.91 1.60 13.24
N PHE A 220 -27.55 1.82 11.97
CA PHE A 220 -26.29 1.36 11.40
C PHE A 220 -25.09 2.14 11.92
N CYS A 221 -25.28 3.45 12.09
CA CYS A 221 -24.28 4.38 12.63
C CYS A 221 -24.69 4.94 14.00
N GLU A 222 -25.72 4.39 14.67
CA GLU A 222 -26.29 4.93 15.93
C GLU A 222 -25.25 5.04 17.06
N LYS A 223 -24.24 4.16 17.08
CA LYS A 223 -23.08 4.31 17.99
C LYS A 223 -22.24 5.56 17.71
N TYR A 224 -22.12 6.00 16.46
CA TYR A 224 -21.40 7.24 16.09
C TYR A 224 -22.11 8.48 16.62
N GLU A 225 -23.43 8.56 16.50
CA GLU A 225 -24.21 9.70 17.01
C GLU A 225 -24.21 9.78 18.55
N LEU A 226 -24.24 8.65 19.26
CA LEU A 226 -24.20 8.62 20.73
C LEU A 226 -22.89 9.18 21.31
N ASP A 227 -21.74 8.91 20.68
CA ASP A 227 -20.44 9.42 21.15
C ASP A 227 -20.24 10.91 20.83
N ALA A 228 -20.92 11.43 19.81
CA ALA A 228 -20.96 12.87 19.51
C ALA A 228 -21.89 13.66 20.45
N GLN A 229 -22.96 13.04 20.97
CA GLN A 229 -23.93 13.71 21.86
C GLN A 229 -23.59 13.65 23.35
N LEU A 230 -22.73 12.73 23.78
CA LEU A 230 -22.38 12.59 25.20
C LEU A 230 -21.47 13.73 25.73
N HIS A 231 -20.98 14.63 24.86
CA HIS A 231 -20.03 15.70 25.21
C HIS A 231 -20.29 17.04 24.51
#